data_AF-A0A9W8XYH0-F1
#
_entry.id   AF-A0A9W8XYH0-F1
#
_cell.length_a   1.000
_cell.length_b   1.000
_cell.length_c   1.000
_cell.angle_alpha   90.00
_cell.angle_beta   90.00
_cell.angle_gamma   90.00
#
_symmetry.space_group_name_H-M   'P 1'
#
loop_
_entity.id
_entity.type
_entity.pdbx_description
1 polymer ?
#
loop_
_entity_poly.entity_id
_entity_poly.type
_entity_poly.pdbx_seq_one_letter_code
_entity_poly.pdbx_strand_id
1 'polypeptide(L)'
;MPSTGIFILVVEDNTVNRRVASLILLKLGHAVATVCDGQQALDYLCKTSGNRQPDIVFMDTSMPVLDGFEATRRIRNDTNLFDGRTRSLPIIATPPFTRLDKLEKYQEAGMDDYLEKPRYSYVIWEPVVNLSMMKSILVFWSAAAVAAARSVLHPQPRFPFVTRNTTLPSSFKWTSTQASVYPRNDTRAIAGIKDPSIISVNGTYHVFASTAKSESPNYSLVYFNFTSFDEAGSAPFNYLDQSGIGTGYRAAPEVFYFEPQKLWYLVFQNNNAAYSTNPDINDPLGWSAPTNFYNGTPAIIEQYLPGGYWVDMWVICDELNCHLFSSDDNGRLFRSQTPLADFPNGMSEPVIAMEEPSKYDLFEASNVYNIGNSSYLLLVECIGTENKRYFRSWTSSNLAGPWDVLAATEEHPFMGEKNVVFEGPQWTRSISHGEVIRTDVDQNLRIDTHGLRYLYQGVDPNVTTNYNNLPWRLALLTQVEDVY
;
A
#
# COMPACT_ATOMS: atom_id res chain seq x y z
N MET A 1 30.34 -11.16 -2.38
CA MET A 1 31.61 -10.53 -1.97
C MET A 1 31.24 -9.43 -0.98
N PRO A 2 31.85 -9.31 0.22
CA PRO A 2 31.62 -8.13 1.04
C PRO A 2 32.29 -6.95 0.32
N SER A 3 31.51 -5.96 -0.09
CA SER A 3 32.05 -4.69 -0.59
C SER A 3 32.86 -4.04 0.52
N THR A 4 34.05 -3.54 0.20
CA THR A 4 34.83 -2.70 1.10
C THR A 4 34.00 -1.47 1.46
N GLY A 5 33.72 -1.27 2.75
CA GLY A 5 32.92 -0.15 3.22
C GLY A 5 33.55 1.21 2.90
N ILE A 6 32.81 2.07 2.18
CA ILE A 6 33.18 3.48 1.94
C ILE A 6 32.76 4.40 3.10
N PHE A 7 33.26 5.64 3.11
CA PHE A 7 32.92 6.68 4.06
C PHE A 7 31.90 7.67 3.47
N ILE A 8 30.76 7.81 4.14
CA ILE A 8 29.62 8.58 3.65
C ILE A 8 29.36 9.76 4.60
N LEU A 9 29.19 10.96 4.04
CA LEU A 9 28.67 12.12 4.78
C LEU A 9 27.19 12.27 4.49
N VAL A 10 26.34 12.21 5.53
CA VAL A 10 24.90 12.47 5.43
C VAL A 10 24.60 13.88 5.95
N VAL A 11 24.00 14.70 5.11
CA VAL A 11 23.61 16.08 5.41
C VAL A 11 22.08 16.15 5.41
N GLU A 12 21.49 16.22 6.60
CA GLU A 12 20.04 16.05 6.80
C GLU A 12 19.61 16.80 8.07
N ASP A 13 18.64 17.70 7.97
CA ASP A 13 18.17 18.52 9.10
C ASP A 13 17.26 17.75 10.06
N ASN A 14 16.40 16.90 9.51
CA ASN A 14 15.51 16.05 10.29
C ASN A 14 16.29 14.98 11.07
N THR A 15 16.19 15.04 12.40
CA THR A 15 16.89 14.13 13.31
C THR A 15 16.55 12.65 13.09
N VAL A 16 15.30 12.36 12.71
CA VAL A 16 14.82 11.00 12.44
C VAL A 16 15.41 10.50 11.13
N ASN A 17 15.29 11.24 10.03
CA ASN A 17 15.87 10.88 8.73
C ASN A 17 17.39 10.67 8.84
N ARG A 18 18.09 11.57 9.54
CA ARG A 18 19.54 11.49 9.74
C ARG A 18 19.93 10.23 10.51
N ARG A 19 19.13 9.84 11.51
CA ARG A 19 19.33 8.62 12.29
C ARG A 19 19.05 7.37 11.45
N VAL A 20 17.98 7.36 10.67
CA VAL A 20 17.61 6.25 9.77
C VAL A 20 18.69 6.02 8.72
N ALA A 21 19.11 7.07 8.01
CA ALA A 21 20.20 7.00 7.03
C ALA A 21 21.47 6.42 7.65
N SER A 22 21.86 6.89 8.84
CA SER A 22 23.03 6.40 9.55
C SER A 22 22.92 4.91 9.89
N LEU A 23 21.77 4.46 10.42
CA LEU A 23 21.57 3.07 10.79
C LEU A 23 21.63 2.14 9.59
N ILE A 24 20.99 2.51 8.48
CA ILE A 24 20.99 1.73 7.24
C ILE A 24 22.44 1.58 6.72
N LEU A 25 23.16 2.70 6.59
CA LEU A 25 24.51 2.70 6.03
C LEU A 25 25.53 2.00 6.92
N LEU A 26 25.44 2.14 8.25
CA LEU A 26 26.27 1.39 9.20
C LEU A 26 25.98 -0.12 9.13
N LYS A 27 24.71 -0.54 9.02
CA LYS A 27 24.31 -1.95 8.88
C LYS A 27 24.84 -2.56 7.58
N LEU A 28 24.99 -1.77 6.53
CA LEU A 28 25.59 -2.16 5.25
C LEU A 28 27.13 -2.19 5.28
N GLY A 29 27.76 -1.85 6.41
CA GLY A 29 29.21 -1.91 6.60
C GLY A 29 29.97 -0.65 6.20
N HIS A 30 29.28 0.48 6.01
CA HIS A 30 29.90 1.77 5.69
C HIS A 30 30.29 2.56 6.93
N ALA A 31 31.28 3.44 6.79
CA ALA A 31 31.52 4.49 7.78
C ALA A 31 30.60 5.67 7.49
N VAL A 32 30.04 6.31 8.52
CA VAL A 32 29.08 7.41 8.35
C VAL A 32 29.45 8.58 9.27
N ALA A 33 29.46 9.79 8.72
CA ALA A 33 29.43 11.04 9.46
C ALA A 33 28.14 11.78 9.14
N THR A 34 27.62 12.57 10.08
CA THR A 34 26.36 13.30 9.88
C THR A 34 26.45 14.75 10.32
N VAL A 35 25.81 15.64 9.58
CA VAL A 35 25.61 17.06 9.90
C VAL A 35 24.16 17.46 9.61
N CYS A 36 23.67 18.57 10.15
CA CYS A 36 22.25 18.91 10.09
C CYS A 36 21.84 20.09 9.21
N ASP A 37 22.77 20.70 8.49
CA ASP A 37 22.47 21.74 7.51
C ASP A 37 23.63 21.91 6.53
N GLY A 38 23.42 22.68 5.46
CA GLY A 38 24.44 22.92 4.44
C GLY A 38 25.66 23.68 4.97
N GLN A 39 25.53 24.54 5.98
CA GLN A 39 26.65 25.30 6.52
C GLN A 39 27.59 24.36 7.30
N GLN A 40 27.03 23.46 8.09
CA GLN A 40 27.81 22.42 8.76
C GLN A 40 28.45 21.45 7.77
N ALA A 41 27.84 21.20 6.62
CA ALA A 41 28.49 20.43 5.54
C ALA A 41 29.73 21.16 5.01
N LEU A 42 29.66 22.46 4.74
CA LEU A 42 30.81 23.25 4.32
C LEU A 42 31.91 23.24 5.41
N ASP A 43 31.54 23.48 6.66
CA ASP A 43 32.49 23.49 7.79
C ASP A 43 33.18 22.13 7.97
N TYR A 44 32.41 21.04 7.81
CA TYR A 44 32.92 19.67 7.89
C TYR A 44 33.92 19.38 6.76
N LEU A 45 33.56 19.73 5.52
CA LEU A 45 34.42 19.52 4.35
C LEU A 45 35.69 20.38 4.43
N CYS A 46 35.59 21.64 4.87
CA CYS A 46 36.75 22.51 5.11
C CYS A 46 37.72 21.90 6.14
N LYS A 47 37.21 21.36 7.25
CA LYS A 47 38.02 20.72 8.29
C LYS A 47 38.65 19.40 7.83
N THR A 48 38.00 18.69 6.92
CA THR A 48 38.46 17.38 6.44
C THR A 48 39.26 17.44 5.15
N SER A 49 39.42 18.62 4.53
CA SER A 49 40.24 18.82 3.32
C SER A 49 41.67 18.28 3.45
N GLY A 50 42.25 18.23 4.65
CA GLY A 50 43.58 17.63 4.93
C GLY A 50 43.57 16.23 5.59
N ASN A 51 42.40 15.65 5.84
CA ASN A 51 42.20 14.36 6.54
C ASN A 51 41.44 13.36 5.65
N ARG A 52 40.88 12.28 6.23
CA ARG A 52 40.00 11.36 5.49
C ARG A 52 38.69 12.08 5.13
N GLN A 53 38.61 12.55 3.89
CA GLN A 53 37.38 13.06 3.28
C GLN A 53 36.36 11.94 3.07
N PRO A 54 35.04 12.26 3.07
CA PRO A 54 34.03 11.31 2.62
C PRO A 54 34.27 10.91 1.16
N ASP A 55 33.92 9.68 0.82
CA ASP A 55 33.93 9.16 -0.55
C ASP A 55 32.69 9.61 -1.33
N ILE A 56 31.61 9.94 -0.62
CA ILE A 56 30.33 10.39 -1.18
C ILE A 56 29.55 11.22 -0.14
N VAL A 57 28.77 12.19 -0.62
CA VAL A 57 27.89 13.03 0.20
C VAL A 57 26.45 12.76 -0.21
N PHE A 58 25.60 12.45 0.77
CA PHE A 58 24.15 12.44 0.63
C PHE A 58 23.62 13.77 1.18
N MET A 59 23.05 14.59 0.30
CA MET A 59 22.73 15.97 0.56
C MET A 59 21.23 16.22 0.45
N ASP A 60 20.57 16.50 1.57
CA ASP A 60 19.19 16.98 1.53
C ASP A 60 19.11 18.32 0.77
N THR A 61 18.09 18.44 -0.05
CA THR A 61 17.85 19.59 -0.93
C THR A 61 17.13 20.74 -0.23
N SER A 62 16.48 20.50 0.92
CA SER A 62 15.67 21.50 1.63
C SER A 62 15.98 21.47 3.13
N MET A 63 16.93 22.30 3.54
CA MET A 63 17.38 22.41 4.94
C MET A 63 17.36 23.88 5.40
N PRO A 64 17.18 24.14 6.71
CA PRO A 64 17.35 25.48 7.28
C PRO A 64 18.82 25.94 7.21
N VAL A 65 19.04 27.24 7.44
CA VAL A 65 20.36 27.92 7.43
C VAL A 65 21.02 28.00 6.05
N LEU A 66 21.35 26.87 5.46
CA LEU A 66 21.88 26.77 4.10
C LEU A 66 21.32 25.50 3.45
N ASP A 67 20.57 25.68 2.36
CA ASP A 67 19.99 24.55 1.64
C ASP A 67 21.06 23.76 0.85
N GLY A 68 20.71 22.54 0.46
CA GLY A 68 21.65 21.65 -0.24
C GLY A 68 22.03 22.10 -1.64
N PHE A 69 21.20 22.87 -2.34
CA PHE A 69 21.53 23.39 -3.66
C PHE A 69 22.64 24.44 -3.54
N GLU A 70 22.47 25.41 -2.65
CA GLU A 70 23.46 26.45 -2.40
C GLU A 70 24.74 25.88 -1.77
N ALA A 71 24.63 24.93 -0.84
CA ALA A 71 25.79 24.23 -0.29
C ALA A 71 26.58 23.52 -1.41
N THR A 72 25.90 22.82 -2.31
CA THR A 72 26.54 22.16 -3.46
C THR A 72 27.21 23.17 -4.37
N ARG A 73 26.54 24.28 -4.72
CA ARG A 73 27.13 25.35 -5.55
C ARG A 73 28.41 25.91 -4.93
N ARG A 74 28.44 26.12 -3.62
CA ARG A 74 29.64 26.59 -2.91
C ARG A 74 30.74 25.53 -2.92
N ILE A 75 30.40 24.25 -2.69
CA ILE A 75 31.36 23.15 -2.80
C ILE A 75 31.95 23.10 -4.21
N ARG A 76 31.19 23.34 -5.28
CA ARG A 76 31.72 23.28 -6.65
C ARG A 76 32.57 24.49 -7.05
N ASN A 77 32.22 25.68 -6.58
CA ASN A 77 32.74 26.94 -7.13
C ASN A 77 33.74 27.69 -6.24
N ASP A 78 33.76 27.46 -4.92
CA ASP A 78 34.67 28.21 -4.05
C ASP A 78 36.08 27.60 -4.05
N THR A 79 36.94 28.11 -4.92
CA THR A 79 38.34 27.67 -5.04
C THR A 79 39.24 28.12 -3.90
N ASN A 80 38.81 29.06 -3.06
CA ASN A 80 39.57 29.51 -1.90
C ASN A 80 39.31 28.58 -0.70
N LEU A 81 38.11 28.01 -0.62
CA LEU A 81 37.71 27.10 0.46
C LEU A 81 37.97 25.62 0.14
N PHE A 82 37.81 25.20 -1.12
CA PHE A 82 37.84 23.78 -1.49
C PHE A 82 38.86 23.46 -2.60
N ASP A 83 39.68 22.45 -2.36
CA ASP A 83 40.63 21.93 -3.34
C ASP A 83 39.94 21.13 -4.46
N GLY A 84 40.67 20.78 -5.52
CA GLY A 84 40.10 20.04 -6.66
C GLY A 84 39.46 18.70 -6.28
N ARG A 85 39.87 18.09 -5.16
CA ARG A 85 39.33 16.81 -4.68
C ARG A 85 37.97 17.03 -4.03
N THR A 86 37.84 17.95 -3.09
CA THR A 86 36.55 18.26 -2.44
C THR A 86 35.53 18.76 -3.47
N ARG A 87 35.98 19.59 -4.42
CA ARG A 87 35.13 20.11 -5.51
C ARG A 87 34.66 19.03 -6.49
N SER A 88 35.27 17.84 -6.50
CA SER A 88 34.88 16.70 -7.34
C SER A 88 34.24 15.53 -6.57
N LEU A 89 33.93 15.72 -5.28
CA LEU A 89 33.22 14.72 -4.49
C LEU A 89 31.87 14.37 -5.13
N PRO A 90 31.49 13.08 -5.21
CA PRO A 90 30.13 12.69 -5.57
C PRO A 90 29.13 13.24 -4.55
N ILE A 91 28.19 14.08 -5.00
CA ILE A 91 27.12 14.66 -4.20
C ILE A 91 25.79 14.15 -4.77
N ILE A 92 25.13 13.30 -4.00
CA ILE A 92 23.83 12.72 -4.34
C ILE A 92 22.75 13.51 -3.60
N ALA A 93 21.86 14.13 -4.36
CA ALA A 93 20.70 14.82 -3.81
C ALA A 93 19.81 13.80 -3.08
N THR A 94 19.35 14.10 -1.88
CA THR A 94 18.36 13.25 -1.19
C THR A 94 17.05 13.99 -1.02
N PRO A 95 16.24 14.13 -2.08
CA PRO A 95 14.95 14.79 -1.95
C PRO A 95 13.94 13.91 -1.19
N PRO A 96 12.94 14.51 -0.50
CA PRO A 96 11.84 13.75 0.10
C PRO A 96 10.96 13.06 -0.95
N PHE A 97 10.97 13.52 -2.20
CA PHE A 97 10.31 12.90 -3.35
C PHE A 97 11.08 13.23 -4.63
N THR A 98 11.30 12.25 -5.51
CA THR A 98 11.89 12.51 -6.82
C THR A 98 10.82 13.06 -7.75
N ARG A 99 11.03 14.27 -8.28
CA ARG A 99 10.26 14.75 -9.43
C ARG A 99 11.18 14.95 -10.63
N LEU A 100 10.74 14.47 -11.80
CA LEU A 100 11.48 14.63 -13.06
C LEU A 100 11.71 16.10 -13.42
N ASP A 101 10.81 17.01 -13.02
CA ASP A 101 10.94 18.46 -13.23
C ASP A 101 12.05 19.12 -12.38
N LYS A 102 12.62 18.40 -11.40
CA LYS A 102 13.72 18.88 -10.56
C LYS A 102 15.10 18.37 -10.98
N LEU A 103 15.20 17.49 -11.97
CA LEU A 103 16.47 16.96 -12.45
C LEU A 103 17.41 18.07 -12.95
N GLU A 104 16.86 19.02 -13.70
CA GLU A 104 17.62 20.20 -14.16
C GLU A 104 18.18 20.99 -12.98
N LYS A 105 17.43 21.16 -11.89
CA LYS A 105 17.87 21.89 -10.70
C LYS A 105 19.03 21.19 -9.97
N TYR A 106 19.04 19.86 -9.92
CA TYR A 106 20.15 19.10 -9.34
C TYR A 106 21.42 19.28 -10.16
N GLN A 107 21.31 19.15 -11.49
CA GLN A 107 22.42 19.33 -12.41
C GLN A 107 22.97 20.76 -12.38
N GLU A 108 22.09 21.76 -12.38
CA GLU A 108 22.47 23.19 -12.29
C GLU A 108 23.19 23.53 -10.99
N ALA A 109 22.85 22.87 -9.88
CA ALA A 109 23.57 23.04 -8.62
C ALA A 109 24.92 22.30 -8.60
N GLY A 110 25.14 21.36 -9.52
CA GLY A 110 26.33 20.53 -9.60
C GLY A 110 26.26 19.25 -8.77
N MET A 111 25.06 18.73 -8.51
CA MET A 111 24.84 17.40 -7.92
C MET A 111 24.99 16.33 -9.01
N ASP A 112 25.54 15.18 -8.64
CA ASP A 112 25.92 14.12 -9.59
C ASP A 112 24.78 13.12 -9.84
N ASP A 113 23.90 12.94 -8.86
CA ASP A 113 22.72 12.07 -8.95
C ASP A 113 21.71 12.44 -7.86
N TYR A 114 20.64 11.66 -7.74
CA TYR A 114 19.67 11.77 -6.64
C TYR A 114 19.25 10.40 -6.09
N LEU A 115 18.82 10.40 -4.83
CA LEU A 115 18.32 9.24 -4.12
C LEU A 115 17.15 9.64 -3.22
N GLU A 116 15.96 9.15 -3.55
CA GLU A 116 14.75 9.44 -2.77
C GLU A 116 14.86 8.90 -1.34
N LYS A 117 14.53 9.70 -0.32
CA LYS A 117 14.54 9.22 1.06
C LYS A 117 13.41 8.17 1.28
N PRO A 118 13.61 7.08 2.03
CA PRO A 118 14.84 6.65 2.69
C PRO A 118 15.57 5.52 1.93
N ARG A 119 15.68 5.60 0.59
CA ARG A 119 16.28 4.58 -0.30
C ARG A 119 17.81 4.46 -0.21
N TYR A 120 18.41 4.72 0.94
CA TYR A 120 19.87 4.64 1.17
C TYR A 120 20.49 3.27 0.85
N SER A 121 19.68 2.19 0.82
CA SER A 121 20.10 0.83 0.44
C SER A 121 20.29 0.60 -1.06
N TYR A 122 19.71 1.44 -1.92
CA TYR A 122 19.75 1.25 -3.38
C TYR A 122 21.07 1.69 -4.04
N VAL A 123 21.95 2.35 -3.28
CA VAL A 123 23.25 2.85 -3.76
C VAL A 123 24.23 1.71 -4.12
N ILE A 124 23.89 0.44 -3.89
CA ILE A 124 24.86 -0.67 -3.96
C ILE A 124 24.41 -1.89 -4.78
N TRP A 125 23.40 -1.77 -5.64
CA TRP A 125 23.01 -2.87 -6.55
C TRP A 125 23.24 -2.63 -8.04
N GLU A 126 23.81 -1.48 -8.41
CA GLU A 126 24.45 -1.23 -9.70
C GLU A 126 25.85 -0.66 -9.39
N PRO A 127 26.94 -1.14 -10.00
CA PRO A 127 28.27 -0.70 -9.59
C PRO A 127 28.46 0.79 -9.88
N VAL A 128 28.75 1.56 -8.82
CA VAL A 128 29.44 2.86 -8.85
C VAL A 128 30.89 2.68 -9.32
N VAL A 129 31.06 2.01 -10.46
CA VAL A 129 32.32 1.72 -11.14
C VAL A 129 32.16 2.15 -12.59
N ASN A 130 31.84 3.42 -12.87
CA ASN A 130 32.47 4.13 -13.98
C ASN A 130 32.26 5.65 -14.04
N LEU A 131 32.64 6.41 -13.00
CA LEU A 131 32.79 7.86 -13.13
C LEU A 131 34.11 8.28 -13.83
N SER A 132 34.80 7.36 -14.51
CA SER A 132 36.01 7.65 -15.30
C SER A 132 35.87 7.45 -16.82
N MET A 133 34.71 6.99 -17.33
CA MET A 133 34.61 6.54 -18.73
C MET A 133 33.42 7.08 -19.54
N MET A 134 32.82 8.22 -19.14
CA MET A 134 31.79 8.91 -19.94
C MET A 134 32.23 10.29 -20.44
N LYS A 135 33.42 10.36 -21.06
CA LYS A 135 33.80 11.50 -21.91
C LYS A 135 34.04 11.15 -23.38
N SER A 136 33.83 9.92 -23.82
CA SER A 136 33.96 9.58 -25.24
C SER A 136 33.14 8.33 -25.53
N ILE A 137 32.05 8.47 -26.28
CA ILE A 137 31.51 7.56 -27.32
C ILE A 137 30.23 8.25 -27.81
N LEU A 138 30.42 9.24 -28.68
CA LEU A 138 29.62 9.28 -29.90
C LEU A 138 30.41 8.46 -30.93
N VAL A 139 29.68 7.76 -31.79
CA VAL A 139 30.11 7.02 -32.99
C VAL A 139 30.49 5.53 -32.78
N PHE A 140 29.84 4.70 -33.61
CA PHE A 140 30.04 3.28 -33.92
C PHE A 140 29.26 2.22 -33.11
N TRP A 141 28.02 2.00 -33.55
CA TRP A 141 27.43 0.66 -33.55
C TRP A 141 27.93 -0.09 -34.80
N SER A 142 28.58 -1.25 -34.61
CA SER A 142 28.68 -2.29 -35.64
C SER A 142 28.69 -3.66 -34.96
N ALA A 143 27.92 -4.57 -35.55
CA ALA A 143 27.61 -5.92 -35.10
C ALA A 143 28.83 -6.80 -34.80
N ALA A 144 28.72 -7.62 -33.75
CA ALA A 144 29.07 -9.05 -33.69
C ALA A 144 29.39 -9.48 -32.25
N ALA A 145 28.41 -10.07 -31.56
CA ALA A 145 28.61 -11.12 -30.54
C ALA A 145 27.25 -11.55 -29.95
N VAL A 146 26.34 -12.00 -30.83
CA VAL A 146 25.21 -12.83 -30.44
C VAL A 146 25.62 -14.27 -30.73
N ALA A 147 26.19 -14.95 -29.74
CA ALA A 147 26.23 -16.41 -29.66
C ALA A 147 26.95 -16.82 -28.37
N ALA A 148 26.36 -17.78 -27.65
CA ALA A 148 26.94 -18.52 -26.51
C ALA A 148 26.78 -17.90 -25.10
N ALA A 149 25.53 -17.75 -24.65
CA ALA A 149 25.16 -17.99 -23.24
C ALA A 149 23.63 -18.15 -23.12
N ARG A 150 23.08 -19.24 -23.68
CA ARG A 150 21.74 -19.72 -23.37
C ARG A 150 21.87 -21.13 -22.80
N SER A 151 21.88 -21.24 -21.48
CA SER A 151 21.17 -22.30 -20.74
C SER A 151 21.38 -22.13 -19.24
N VAL A 152 20.26 -22.11 -18.51
CA VAL A 152 20.11 -22.19 -17.04
C VAL A 152 20.20 -20.87 -16.29
N LEU A 153 19.14 -20.07 -16.43
CA LEU A 153 18.38 -19.37 -15.37
C LEU A 153 17.28 -18.60 -16.13
N HIS A 154 16.00 -18.91 -15.88
CA HIS A 154 14.89 -18.14 -16.46
C HIS A 154 14.73 -16.85 -15.66
N PRO A 155 14.96 -15.65 -16.23
CA PRO A 155 14.35 -14.44 -15.73
C PRO A 155 12.91 -14.41 -16.26
N GLN A 156 11.93 -14.24 -15.37
CA GLN A 156 10.59 -13.82 -15.75
C GLN A 156 10.69 -12.57 -16.66
N PRO A 157 9.91 -12.46 -17.74
CA PRO A 157 9.92 -11.27 -18.58
C PRO A 157 9.40 -10.09 -17.76
N ARG A 158 10.30 -9.17 -17.37
CA ARG A 158 9.90 -7.83 -16.94
C ARG A 158 9.38 -7.11 -18.19
N PHE A 159 8.07 -6.94 -18.25
CA PHE A 159 7.46 -6.01 -19.19
C PHE A 159 8.03 -4.60 -18.93
N PRO A 160 8.30 -3.80 -19.97
CA PRO A 160 8.63 -2.39 -19.77
C PRO A 160 7.44 -1.71 -19.10
N PHE A 161 7.62 -1.29 -17.85
CA PHE A 161 6.69 -0.38 -17.19
C PHE A 161 6.71 0.93 -17.98
N VAL A 162 5.66 1.18 -18.76
CA VAL A 162 5.35 2.51 -19.22
C VAL A 162 4.92 3.28 -17.98
N THR A 163 5.81 4.11 -17.44
CA THR A 163 5.47 5.04 -16.35
C THR A 163 4.57 6.13 -16.93
N ARG A 164 3.26 5.88 -16.97
CA ARG A 164 2.29 6.97 -17.06
C ARG A 164 2.37 7.74 -15.74
N ASN A 165 2.31 9.07 -15.81
CA ASN A 165 2.12 9.90 -14.62
C ASN A 165 0.70 9.64 -14.12
N THR A 166 0.54 8.94 -13.01
CA THR A 166 -0.78 8.50 -12.55
C THR A 166 -1.21 9.30 -11.32
N THR A 167 -2.01 10.34 -11.52
CA THR A 167 -2.81 10.95 -10.46
C THR A 167 -4.22 10.38 -10.56
N LEU A 168 -4.81 9.96 -9.44
CA LEU A 168 -6.23 9.58 -9.40
C LEU A 168 -7.10 10.73 -9.96
N PRO A 169 -8.15 10.43 -10.74
CA PRO A 169 -9.05 11.47 -11.21
C PRO A 169 -9.85 12.04 -10.02
N SER A 170 -10.33 13.27 -10.16
CA SER A 170 -11.22 13.90 -9.16
C SER A 170 -12.68 13.48 -9.29
N SER A 171 -13.01 12.68 -10.31
CA SER A 171 -14.33 12.09 -10.52
C SER A 171 -14.19 10.71 -11.12
N PHE A 172 -15.11 9.81 -10.79
CA PHE A 172 -15.04 8.40 -11.15
C PHE A 172 -16.27 7.98 -11.91
N LYS A 173 -16.10 7.06 -12.86
CA LYS A 173 -17.16 6.38 -13.61
C LYS A 173 -16.85 4.90 -13.62
N TRP A 174 -17.88 4.08 -13.50
CA TRP A 174 -17.74 2.63 -13.40
C TRP A 174 -18.75 1.93 -14.30
N THR A 175 -18.35 0.78 -14.79
CA THR A 175 -19.26 -0.24 -15.32
C THR A 175 -19.38 -1.37 -14.30
N SER A 176 -20.59 -1.93 -14.13
CA SER A 176 -20.82 -3.10 -13.30
C SER A 176 -21.27 -4.28 -14.15
N THR A 177 -20.70 -5.45 -13.85
CA THR A 177 -21.26 -6.73 -14.29
C THR A 177 -22.62 -6.98 -13.62
N GLN A 178 -23.34 -7.99 -14.10
CA GLN A 178 -24.38 -8.64 -13.30
C GLN A 178 -23.75 -9.35 -12.08
N ALA A 179 -24.56 -9.68 -11.08
CA ALA A 179 -24.14 -10.55 -9.99
C ALA A 179 -23.60 -11.88 -10.54
N SER A 180 -22.44 -12.31 -10.06
CA SER A 180 -21.74 -13.50 -10.55
C SER A 180 -21.54 -14.56 -9.46
N VAL A 181 -21.30 -14.15 -8.21
CA VAL A 181 -21.11 -15.09 -7.10
C VAL A 181 -22.34 -15.13 -6.20
N TYR A 182 -22.93 -16.33 -6.10
CA TYR A 182 -24.14 -16.61 -5.32
C TYR A 182 -23.84 -17.63 -4.21
N PRO A 183 -24.60 -17.62 -3.10
CA PRO A 183 -24.59 -18.72 -2.16
C PRO A 183 -24.87 -20.06 -2.85
N ARG A 184 -24.24 -21.13 -2.36
CA ARG A 184 -24.48 -22.49 -2.84
C ARG A 184 -25.82 -23.00 -2.32
N ASN A 185 -26.54 -23.72 -3.17
CA ASN A 185 -27.74 -24.44 -2.76
C ASN A 185 -27.35 -25.74 -2.06
N ASP A 186 -26.93 -25.63 -0.80
CA ASP A 186 -26.52 -26.74 0.03
C ASP A 186 -27.11 -26.63 1.45
N THR A 187 -26.76 -27.58 2.32
CA THR A 187 -27.29 -27.66 3.69
C THR A 187 -26.82 -26.54 4.62
N ARG A 188 -25.84 -25.72 4.21
CA ARG A 188 -25.37 -24.58 5.03
C ARG A 188 -26.37 -23.43 5.00
N ALA A 189 -27.25 -23.41 3.99
CA ALA A 189 -28.34 -22.45 3.82
C ALA A 189 -27.87 -20.99 3.95
N ILE A 190 -26.76 -20.66 3.30
CA ILE A 190 -26.18 -19.32 3.32
C ILE A 190 -27.10 -18.37 2.55
N ALA A 191 -27.43 -17.23 3.16
CA ALA A 191 -28.31 -16.24 2.55
C ALA A 191 -27.53 -15.28 1.64
N GLY A 192 -26.33 -14.87 2.05
CA GLY A 192 -25.48 -13.93 1.34
C GLY A 192 -24.01 -14.31 1.31
N ILE A 193 -23.33 -13.97 0.21
CA ILE A 193 -21.87 -13.95 0.09
C ILE A 193 -21.44 -12.50 0.12
N LYS A 194 -20.54 -12.16 1.03
CA LYS A 194 -20.30 -10.80 1.50
C LYS A 194 -18.82 -10.48 1.65
N ASP A 195 -18.52 -9.19 1.76
CA ASP A 195 -17.26 -8.64 2.24
C ASP A 195 -16.03 -9.30 1.56
N PRO A 196 -15.92 -9.24 0.23
CA PRO A 196 -14.87 -9.97 -0.47
C PRO A 196 -13.51 -9.29 -0.31
N SER A 197 -12.48 -10.10 -0.07
CA SER A 197 -11.10 -9.74 -0.34
C SER A 197 -10.54 -10.55 -1.51
N ILE A 198 -9.85 -9.88 -2.44
CA ILE A 198 -9.45 -10.44 -3.73
C ILE A 198 -8.04 -10.03 -4.16
N ILE A 199 -7.27 -11.03 -4.59
CA ILE A 199 -5.97 -10.84 -5.25
C ILE A 199 -5.89 -11.66 -6.55
N SER A 200 -4.93 -11.33 -7.41
CA SER A 200 -4.60 -12.11 -8.61
C SER A 200 -3.13 -12.50 -8.62
N VAL A 201 -2.88 -13.81 -8.63
CA VAL A 201 -1.53 -14.40 -8.64
C VAL A 201 -1.43 -15.33 -9.84
N ASN A 202 -0.46 -15.10 -10.72
CA ASN A 202 -0.20 -15.92 -11.91
C ASN A 202 -1.46 -16.21 -12.78
N GLY A 203 -2.35 -15.22 -12.92
CA GLY A 203 -3.58 -15.34 -13.71
C GLY A 203 -4.74 -16.05 -13.01
N THR A 204 -4.59 -16.42 -11.73
CA THR A 204 -5.67 -16.97 -10.90
C THR A 204 -6.14 -15.90 -9.92
N TYR A 205 -7.46 -15.72 -9.81
CA TYR A 205 -8.07 -14.90 -8.77
C TYR A 205 -8.27 -15.74 -7.53
N HIS A 206 -7.87 -15.21 -6.37
CA HIS A 206 -8.09 -15.81 -5.06
C HIS A 206 -9.03 -14.91 -4.28
N VAL A 207 -10.17 -15.45 -3.86
CA VAL A 207 -11.20 -14.68 -3.17
C VAL A 207 -11.50 -15.31 -1.81
N PHE A 208 -11.48 -14.45 -0.80
CA PHE A 208 -11.98 -14.74 0.54
C PHE A 208 -13.24 -13.91 0.74
N ALA A 209 -14.28 -14.49 1.31
CA ALA A 209 -15.54 -13.79 1.53
C ALA A 209 -16.21 -14.25 2.83
N SER A 210 -17.03 -13.39 3.40
CA SER A 210 -17.99 -13.74 4.44
C SER A 210 -19.13 -14.59 3.87
N THR A 211 -19.54 -15.62 4.60
CA THR A 211 -20.84 -16.29 4.42
C THR A 211 -21.79 -15.78 5.49
N ALA A 212 -22.96 -15.24 5.12
CA ALA A 212 -23.91 -14.65 6.05
C ALA A 212 -25.27 -15.37 6.05
N LYS A 213 -25.86 -15.56 7.23
CA LYS A 213 -27.22 -16.08 7.43
C LYS A 213 -27.79 -15.67 8.80
N SER A 214 -29.06 -15.95 9.04
CA SER A 214 -29.72 -15.63 10.31
C SER A 214 -29.37 -16.57 11.45
N GLU A 215 -29.07 -17.84 11.14
CA GLU A 215 -28.81 -18.88 12.12
C GLU A 215 -27.34 -18.88 12.58
N SER A 216 -27.14 -19.11 13.87
CA SER A 216 -25.80 -19.15 14.46
C SER A 216 -24.97 -20.36 13.98
N PRO A 217 -23.67 -20.19 13.68
CA PRO A 217 -22.97 -18.92 13.59
C PRO A 217 -23.44 -18.12 12.37
N ASN A 218 -23.86 -16.87 12.62
CA ASN A 218 -24.47 -16.01 11.60
C ASN A 218 -23.47 -15.63 10.50
N TYR A 219 -22.17 -15.67 10.81
CA TYR A 219 -21.08 -15.42 9.87
C TYR A 219 -19.95 -16.45 10.01
N SER A 220 -19.35 -16.79 8.86
CA SER A 220 -18.11 -17.54 8.74
C SER A 220 -17.39 -17.11 7.45
N LEU A 221 -16.30 -17.78 7.08
CA LEU A 221 -15.49 -17.43 5.90
C LEU A 221 -15.47 -18.56 4.86
N VAL A 222 -15.35 -18.18 3.60
CA VAL A 222 -15.19 -19.08 2.45
C VAL A 222 -14.04 -18.61 1.56
N TYR A 223 -13.30 -19.57 1.01
CA TYR A 223 -12.29 -19.37 -0.02
C TYR A 223 -12.74 -20.00 -1.34
N PHE A 224 -12.50 -19.32 -2.46
CA PHE A 224 -12.63 -19.87 -3.79
C PHE A 224 -11.66 -19.18 -4.75
N ASN A 225 -11.36 -19.85 -5.86
CA ASN A 225 -10.51 -19.30 -6.91
C ASN A 225 -11.08 -19.60 -8.30
N PHE A 226 -10.65 -18.82 -9.28
CA PHE A 226 -11.07 -18.94 -10.68
C PHE A 226 -10.08 -18.21 -11.59
N THR A 227 -10.11 -18.54 -12.88
CA THR A 227 -9.24 -17.92 -13.90
C THR A 227 -9.95 -16.85 -14.74
N SER A 228 -11.28 -16.89 -14.79
CA SER A 228 -12.11 -15.87 -15.45
C SER A 228 -13.32 -15.51 -14.59
N PHE A 229 -13.75 -14.24 -14.66
CA PHE A 229 -14.97 -13.80 -13.96
C PHE A 229 -16.24 -14.49 -14.46
N ASP A 230 -16.24 -14.99 -15.69
CA ASP A 230 -17.34 -15.82 -16.23
C ASP A 230 -17.48 -17.15 -15.47
N GLU A 231 -16.39 -17.64 -14.87
CA GLU A 231 -16.33 -18.91 -14.14
C GLU A 231 -16.54 -18.72 -12.63
N ALA A 232 -16.46 -17.49 -12.12
CA ALA A 232 -16.51 -17.17 -10.69
C ALA A 232 -17.77 -17.74 -10.01
N GLY A 233 -18.92 -17.67 -10.70
CA GLY A 233 -20.18 -18.22 -10.21
C GLY A 233 -20.19 -19.74 -10.06
N SER A 234 -19.31 -20.46 -10.76
CA SER A 234 -19.19 -21.92 -10.70
C SER A 234 -18.03 -22.42 -9.82
N ALA A 235 -17.15 -21.52 -9.35
CA ALA A 235 -15.97 -21.87 -8.58
C ALA A 235 -16.32 -22.64 -7.28
N PRO A 236 -15.64 -23.77 -6.99
CA PRO A 236 -15.93 -24.56 -5.81
C PRO A 236 -15.61 -23.76 -4.53
N PHE A 237 -16.53 -23.80 -3.56
CA PHE A 237 -16.37 -23.14 -2.27
C PHE A 237 -15.64 -24.04 -1.29
N ASN A 238 -14.55 -23.53 -0.72
CA ASN A 238 -13.83 -24.13 0.39
C ASN A 238 -14.20 -23.36 1.65
N TYR A 239 -15.09 -23.94 2.47
CA TYR A 239 -15.51 -23.33 3.72
C TYR A 239 -14.38 -23.41 4.75
N LEU A 240 -13.95 -22.25 5.25
CA LEU A 240 -12.77 -22.17 6.11
C LEU A 240 -13.03 -22.65 7.54
N ASP A 241 -14.28 -22.95 7.89
CA ASP A 241 -14.60 -23.69 9.11
C ASP A 241 -14.06 -25.13 9.14
N GLN A 242 -13.64 -25.66 7.97
CA GLN A 242 -12.95 -26.94 7.84
C GLN A 242 -11.41 -26.84 8.01
N SER A 243 -10.86 -25.64 8.07
CA SER A 243 -9.44 -25.38 8.31
C SER A 243 -9.15 -25.17 9.81
N GLY A 244 -7.91 -24.77 10.15
CA GLY A 244 -7.58 -24.34 11.51
C GLY A 244 -8.39 -23.14 11.99
N ILE A 245 -8.90 -22.26 11.10
CA ILE A 245 -9.75 -21.11 11.46
C ILE A 245 -10.99 -21.57 12.27
N GLY A 246 -11.52 -22.74 11.90
CA GLY A 246 -12.58 -23.43 12.61
C GLY A 246 -13.93 -22.73 12.59
N THR A 247 -14.89 -23.34 13.28
CA THR A 247 -16.25 -22.82 13.44
C THR A 247 -16.30 -21.57 14.34
N GLY A 248 -17.42 -20.86 14.30
CA GLY A 248 -17.69 -19.67 15.13
C GLY A 248 -17.75 -18.41 14.29
N TYR A 249 -17.94 -17.27 14.95
CA TYR A 249 -18.06 -15.97 14.28
C TYR A 249 -16.73 -15.54 13.66
N ARG A 250 -16.69 -15.45 12.33
CA ARG A 250 -15.62 -14.81 11.54
C ARG A 250 -16.25 -14.07 10.36
N ALA A 251 -15.83 -12.85 10.09
CA ALA A 251 -16.36 -12.03 9.00
C ALA A 251 -15.32 -11.01 8.50
N ALA A 252 -15.60 -10.43 7.33
CA ALA A 252 -14.83 -9.35 6.70
C ALA A 252 -13.33 -9.68 6.56
N PRO A 253 -12.98 -10.66 5.71
CA PRO A 253 -11.58 -11.03 5.48
C PRO A 253 -10.83 -9.97 4.67
N GLU A 254 -9.53 -9.85 4.93
CA GLU A 254 -8.52 -9.17 4.11
C GLU A 254 -7.32 -10.12 3.94
N VAL A 255 -6.90 -10.37 2.69
CA VAL A 255 -5.76 -11.26 2.40
C VAL A 255 -4.54 -10.51 1.87
N PHE A 256 -3.34 -10.77 2.37
CA PHE A 256 -2.11 -10.27 1.76
C PHE A 256 -0.93 -11.20 2.08
N TYR A 257 0.14 -11.08 1.32
CA TYR A 257 1.39 -11.80 1.55
C TYR A 257 2.33 -10.94 2.39
N PHE A 258 2.65 -11.38 3.60
CA PHE A 258 3.62 -10.69 4.43
C PHE A 258 5.04 -11.19 4.09
N GLU A 259 5.72 -10.45 3.21
CA GLU A 259 7.02 -10.84 2.66
C GLU A 259 8.07 -11.18 3.73
N PRO A 260 8.24 -10.39 4.82
CA PRO A 260 9.30 -10.65 5.79
C PRO A 260 9.22 -12.02 6.48
N GLN A 261 8.01 -12.60 6.58
CA GLN A 261 7.79 -13.92 7.18
C GLN A 261 7.50 -15.02 6.15
N LYS A 262 7.30 -14.65 4.88
CA LYS A 262 6.91 -15.56 3.80
C LYS A 262 5.62 -16.31 4.08
N LEU A 263 4.63 -15.61 4.61
CA LEU A 263 3.32 -16.15 4.97
C LEU A 263 2.23 -15.28 4.38
N TRP A 264 1.18 -15.92 3.90
CA TRP A 264 -0.10 -15.26 3.69
C TRP A 264 -0.74 -14.98 5.03
N TYR A 265 -1.29 -13.78 5.18
CA TYR A 265 -2.14 -13.36 6.28
C TYR A 265 -3.57 -13.23 5.77
N LEU A 266 -4.51 -13.76 6.56
CA LEU A 266 -5.93 -13.49 6.42
C LEU A 266 -6.36 -12.77 7.69
N VAL A 267 -6.54 -11.46 7.61
CA VAL A 267 -7.05 -10.61 8.68
C VAL A 267 -8.58 -10.65 8.63
N PHE A 268 -9.25 -10.67 9.79
CA PHE A 268 -10.72 -10.71 9.88
C PHE A 268 -11.18 -10.35 11.30
N GLN A 269 -12.49 -10.17 11.49
CA GLN A 269 -13.05 -9.98 12.84
C GLN A 269 -13.60 -11.28 13.43
N ASN A 270 -13.45 -11.46 14.76
CA ASN A 270 -13.98 -12.60 15.51
C ASN A 270 -14.55 -12.21 16.89
N ASN A 271 -15.07 -10.98 17.00
CA ASN A 271 -15.27 -10.18 18.24
C ASN A 271 -14.00 -9.48 18.75
N ASN A 272 -12.87 -9.70 18.09
CA ASN A 272 -11.66 -8.89 18.16
C ASN A 272 -11.15 -8.67 16.73
N ALA A 273 -10.07 -7.90 16.58
CA ALA A 273 -9.26 -7.93 15.37
C ALA A 273 -8.39 -9.20 15.39
N ALA A 274 -8.57 -10.07 14.40
CA ALA A 274 -7.92 -11.37 14.33
C ALA A 274 -7.19 -11.58 13.02
N TYR A 275 -6.30 -12.57 13.01
CA TYR A 275 -5.65 -13.04 11.81
C TYR A 275 -5.43 -14.55 11.86
N SER A 276 -5.23 -15.14 10.68
CA SER A 276 -4.69 -16.49 10.50
C SER A 276 -3.59 -16.43 9.44
N THR A 277 -2.70 -17.43 9.44
CA THR A 277 -1.58 -17.48 8.50
C THR A 277 -1.57 -18.77 7.70
N ASN A 278 -0.96 -18.73 6.51
CA ASN A 278 -0.80 -19.89 5.64
C ASN A 278 0.44 -19.72 4.74
N PRO A 279 1.34 -20.72 4.64
CA PRO A 279 2.46 -20.66 3.69
C PRO A 279 2.04 -20.81 2.22
N ASP A 280 0.86 -21.38 1.93
CA ASP A 280 0.37 -21.60 0.56
C ASP A 280 -1.11 -21.23 0.44
N ILE A 281 -1.40 -20.14 -0.27
CA ILE A 281 -2.77 -19.69 -0.53
C ILE A 281 -3.63 -20.70 -1.30
N ASN A 282 -3.01 -21.67 -1.98
CA ASN A 282 -3.72 -22.73 -2.71
C ASN A 282 -4.18 -23.88 -1.80
N ASP A 283 -3.72 -23.94 -0.56
CA ASP A 283 -4.15 -24.92 0.44
C ASP A 283 -5.13 -24.27 1.44
N PRO A 284 -6.45 -24.24 1.15
CA PRO A 284 -7.42 -23.63 2.05
C PRO A 284 -7.60 -24.36 3.38
N LEU A 285 -7.09 -25.59 3.53
CA LEU A 285 -7.11 -26.30 4.82
C LEU A 285 -5.91 -25.93 5.70
N GLY A 286 -4.86 -25.37 5.11
CA GLY A 286 -3.62 -24.96 5.76
C GLY A 286 -3.71 -23.69 6.63
N TRP A 287 -4.84 -22.98 6.61
CA TRP A 287 -5.02 -21.78 7.45
C TRP A 287 -4.95 -22.13 8.94
N SER A 288 -4.11 -21.40 9.67
CA SER A 288 -3.92 -21.58 11.12
C SER A 288 -5.20 -21.27 11.93
N ALA A 289 -5.22 -21.68 13.20
CA ALA A 289 -6.22 -21.17 14.13
C ALA A 289 -6.11 -19.65 14.33
N PRO A 290 -7.21 -18.96 14.63
CA PRO A 290 -7.19 -17.50 14.77
C PRO A 290 -6.35 -17.06 15.96
N THR A 291 -5.54 -16.04 15.75
CA THR A 291 -4.86 -15.27 16.80
C THR A 291 -5.35 -13.83 16.75
N ASN A 292 -5.45 -13.16 17.89
CA ASN A 292 -5.92 -11.78 17.96
C ASN A 292 -4.74 -10.80 17.97
N PHE A 293 -4.92 -9.63 17.35
CA PHE A 293 -3.98 -8.51 17.45
C PHE A 293 -3.96 -7.88 18.85
N TYR A 294 -5.07 -8.02 19.60
CA TYR A 294 -5.23 -7.48 20.94
C TYR A 294 -5.67 -8.55 21.94
N ASN A 295 -5.28 -8.39 23.20
CA ASN A 295 -5.70 -9.27 24.30
C ASN A 295 -7.16 -9.05 24.75
N GLY A 296 -7.82 -8.01 24.22
CA GLY A 296 -9.19 -7.59 24.51
C GLY A 296 -9.58 -6.48 23.57
N THR A 297 -10.77 -5.90 23.74
CA THR A 297 -11.15 -4.69 23.01
C THR A 297 -10.35 -3.51 23.56
N PRO A 298 -9.66 -2.71 22.72
CA PRO A 298 -8.97 -1.51 23.17
C PRO A 298 -9.90 -0.54 23.90
N ALA A 299 -9.38 0.19 24.89
CA ALA A 299 -10.17 1.03 25.79
C ALA A 299 -10.87 2.17 25.04
N ILE A 300 -10.19 2.76 24.05
CA ILE A 300 -10.79 3.83 23.22
C ILE A 300 -11.96 3.30 22.39
N ILE A 301 -11.90 2.05 21.93
CA ILE A 301 -13.00 1.44 21.16
C ILE A 301 -14.15 1.10 22.09
N GLU A 302 -13.88 0.47 23.24
CA GLU A 302 -14.89 0.18 24.27
C GLU A 302 -15.69 1.41 24.69
N GLN A 303 -15.04 2.57 24.79
CA GLN A 303 -15.69 3.84 25.13
C GLN A 303 -16.78 4.24 24.13
N TYR A 304 -16.59 3.98 22.83
CA TYR A 304 -17.49 4.44 21.75
C TYR A 304 -18.37 3.35 21.15
N LEU A 305 -18.15 2.09 21.53
CA LEU A 305 -18.86 0.93 21.01
C LEU A 305 -20.38 0.89 21.29
N PRO A 306 -20.92 1.45 22.39
CA PRO A 306 -22.37 1.41 22.64
C PRO A 306 -23.17 2.01 21.46
N GLY A 307 -23.98 1.17 20.80
CA GLY A 307 -24.79 1.56 19.64
C GLY A 307 -24.19 1.22 18.27
N GLY A 308 -23.03 0.56 18.24
CA GLY A 308 -22.36 0.05 17.04
C GLY A 308 -21.67 -1.30 17.26
N TYR A 309 -20.73 -1.63 16.38
CA TYR A 309 -19.99 -2.90 16.37
C TYR A 309 -18.54 -2.66 15.93
N TRP A 310 -17.58 -3.37 16.53
CA TRP A 310 -16.18 -3.26 16.13
C TRP A 310 -15.90 -4.20 14.96
N VAL A 311 -15.73 -3.63 13.78
CA VAL A 311 -15.77 -4.35 12.50
C VAL A 311 -14.69 -3.89 11.53
N ASP A 312 -14.53 -4.66 10.45
CA ASP A 312 -13.85 -4.33 9.21
C ASP A 312 -12.38 -3.95 9.41
N MET A 313 -11.63 -4.97 9.83
CA MET A 313 -10.20 -4.92 10.13
C MET A 313 -9.39 -4.83 8.82
N TRP A 314 -8.47 -3.88 8.74
CA TRP A 314 -7.66 -3.65 7.53
C TRP A 314 -6.20 -3.32 7.86
N VAL A 315 -5.25 -4.07 7.30
CA VAL A 315 -3.81 -3.94 7.55
C VAL A 315 -3.08 -3.46 6.30
N ILE A 316 -2.37 -2.35 6.45
CA ILE A 316 -1.42 -1.87 5.44
C ILE A 316 -0.10 -1.50 6.11
N CYS A 317 1.01 -1.85 5.48
CA CYS A 317 2.34 -1.49 5.96
C CYS A 317 3.02 -0.48 5.03
N ASP A 318 3.83 0.39 5.62
CA ASP A 318 4.87 1.13 4.93
C ASP A 318 6.24 0.50 5.23
N GLU A 319 7.33 1.19 4.86
CA GLU A 319 8.69 0.67 5.05
C GLU A 319 9.09 0.53 6.54
N LEU A 320 8.36 1.15 7.48
CA LEU A 320 8.72 1.23 8.89
C LEU A 320 7.68 0.56 9.80
N ASN A 321 6.39 0.68 9.49
CA ASN A 321 5.29 0.26 10.35
C ASN A 321 4.22 -0.50 9.58
N CYS A 322 3.54 -1.39 10.27
CA CYS A 322 2.23 -1.89 9.88
C CYS A 322 1.15 -1.16 10.66
N HIS A 323 0.11 -0.73 9.96
CA HIS A 323 -1.05 -0.04 10.49
C HIS A 323 -2.24 -1.00 10.46
N LEU A 324 -3.06 -0.97 11.51
CA LEU A 324 -4.32 -1.73 11.58
C LEU A 324 -5.47 -0.74 11.75
N PHE A 325 -6.33 -0.66 10.75
CA PHE A 325 -7.56 0.13 10.74
C PHE A 325 -8.76 -0.74 11.13
N SER A 326 -9.79 -0.10 11.68
CA SER A 326 -11.08 -0.73 12.00
C SER A 326 -12.16 0.32 12.21
N SER A 327 -13.43 -0.04 12.08
CA SER A 327 -14.59 0.84 12.29
C SER A 327 -15.45 0.42 13.49
N ASP A 328 -16.34 1.31 13.96
CA ASP A 328 -17.27 1.06 15.07
C ASP A 328 -18.77 1.08 14.70
N ASP A 329 -19.14 1.16 13.42
CA ASP A 329 -20.52 1.44 12.94
C ASP A 329 -21.15 2.74 13.52
N ASN A 330 -20.31 3.61 14.08
CA ASN A 330 -20.73 4.76 14.89
C ASN A 330 -19.96 6.04 14.52
N GLY A 331 -19.48 6.11 13.28
CA GLY A 331 -18.90 7.31 12.70
C GLY A 331 -17.41 7.49 12.95
N ARG A 332 -16.67 6.43 13.33
CA ARG A 332 -15.23 6.51 13.60
C ARG A 332 -14.45 5.46 12.83
N LEU A 333 -13.31 5.89 12.31
CA LEU A 333 -12.24 5.05 11.81
C LEU A 333 -11.10 5.08 12.81
N PHE A 334 -10.73 3.94 13.36
CA PHE A 334 -9.60 3.77 14.26
C PHE A 334 -8.35 3.35 13.49
N ARG A 335 -7.19 3.63 14.06
CA ARG A 335 -5.91 3.17 13.54
C ARG A 335 -4.93 2.90 14.68
N SER A 336 -4.35 1.71 14.67
CA SER A 336 -3.16 1.36 15.47
C SER A 336 -1.94 1.22 14.57
N GLN A 337 -0.76 1.08 15.18
CA GLN A 337 0.44 0.74 14.46
C GLN A 337 1.41 -0.09 15.30
N THR A 338 2.28 -0.83 14.61
CA THR A 338 3.43 -1.54 15.17
C THR A 338 4.60 -1.45 14.18
N PRO A 339 5.87 -1.48 14.62
CA PRO A 339 6.99 -1.59 13.68
C PRO A 339 6.85 -2.81 12.77
N LEU A 340 7.24 -2.68 11.49
CA LEU A 340 7.18 -3.76 10.50
C LEU A 340 7.87 -5.05 10.98
N ALA A 341 8.98 -4.91 11.71
CA ALA A 341 9.75 -6.03 12.26
C ALA A 341 9.02 -6.77 13.41
N ASP A 342 8.07 -6.12 14.08
CA ASP A 342 7.34 -6.66 15.22
C ASP A 342 5.98 -7.24 14.82
N PHE A 343 5.46 -6.89 13.64
CA PHE A 343 4.20 -7.40 13.10
C PHE A 343 4.19 -8.95 13.11
N PRO A 344 3.09 -9.60 13.54
CA PRO A 344 1.76 -9.05 13.88
C PRO A 344 1.60 -8.58 15.33
N ASN A 345 2.66 -8.59 16.13
CA ASN A 345 2.59 -8.25 17.55
C ASN A 345 2.72 -6.74 17.78
N GLY A 346 2.37 -6.31 18.99
CA GLY A 346 2.71 -4.95 19.46
C GLY A 346 1.90 -3.82 18.84
N MET A 347 0.70 -4.11 18.31
CA MET A 347 -0.24 -3.07 17.89
C MET A 347 -0.48 -2.11 19.06
N SER A 348 -0.29 -0.82 18.81
CA SER A 348 -0.52 0.24 19.79
C SER A 348 -1.98 0.30 20.23
N GLU A 349 -2.26 1.04 21.32
CA GLU A 349 -3.63 1.53 21.54
C GLU A 349 -4.07 2.33 20.30
N PRO A 350 -5.29 2.14 19.79
CA PRO A 350 -5.75 2.84 18.60
C PRO A 350 -5.88 4.35 18.85
N VAL A 351 -5.73 5.12 17.78
CA VAL A 351 -6.18 6.51 17.72
C VAL A 351 -7.39 6.62 16.80
N ILE A 352 -8.22 7.64 16.97
CA ILE A 352 -9.25 7.98 15.98
C ILE A 352 -8.53 8.63 14.80
N ALA A 353 -8.49 7.94 13.66
CA ALA A 353 -7.87 8.42 12.43
C ALA A 353 -8.80 9.37 11.66
N MET A 354 -10.11 9.13 11.75
CA MET A 354 -11.15 10.00 11.20
C MET A 354 -12.44 9.81 12.01
N GLU A 355 -13.22 10.88 12.12
CA GLU A 355 -14.57 10.84 12.68
C GLU A 355 -15.50 11.76 11.89
N GLU A 356 -16.78 11.38 11.80
CA GLU A 356 -17.84 12.20 11.21
C GLU A 356 -18.98 12.41 12.23
N PRO A 357 -19.66 13.56 12.22
CA PRO A 357 -20.80 13.81 13.12
C PRO A 357 -21.95 12.81 12.93
N SER A 358 -22.13 12.34 11.70
CA SER A 358 -23.13 11.32 11.34
C SER A 358 -22.41 10.00 11.11
N LYS A 359 -22.84 8.95 11.81
CA LYS A 359 -22.31 7.59 11.62
C LYS A 359 -22.48 7.07 10.19
N TYR A 360 -23.45 7.60 9.45
CA TYR A 360 -23.73 7.18 8.08
C TYR A 360 -22.73 7.74 7.06
N ASP A 361 -22.02 8.81 7.41
CA ASP A 361 -21.01 9.42 6.55
C ASP A 361 -19.63 8.76 6.69
N LEU A 362 -19.43 7.91 7.71
CA LEU A 362 -18.20 7.14 7.95
C LEU A 362 -18.57 5.83 8.68
N PHE A 363 -19.23 4.92 7.96
CA PHE A 363 -19.94 3.80 8.58
C PHE A 363 -19.01 2.62 8.86
N GLU A 364 -18.57 1.92 7.81
CA GLU A 364 -17.78 0.68 7.90
C GLU A 364 -16.92 0.46 6.62
N ALA A 365 -16.35 -0.73 6.46
CA ALA A 365 -15.67 -1.24 5.26
C ALA A 365 -14.56 -0.33 4.72
N SER A 366 -13.61 0.07 5.58
CA SER A 366 -12.48 0.87 5.12
C SER A 366 -11.50 0.05 4.28
N ASN A 367 -11.06 0.60 3.14
CA ASN A 367 -9.86 0.11 2.46
C ASN A 367 -8.81 1.23 2.43
N VAL A 368 -7.55 0.88 2.68
CA VAL A 368 -6.40 1.79 2.58
C VAL A 368 -5.37 1.17 1.65
N TYR A 369 -5.08 1.84 0.54
CA TYR A 369 -4.15 1.35 -0.48
C TYR A 369 -2.96 2.27 -0.67
N ASN A 370 -1.81 1.70 -0.98
CA ASN A 370 -0.68 2.45 -1.52
C ASN A 370 -0.92 2.69 -3.02
N ILE A 371 -1.00 3.95 -3.43
CA ILE A 371 -1.22 4.35 -4.84
C ILE A 371 0.06 4.83 -5.53
N GLY A 372 1.22 4.55 -4.93
CA GLY A 372 2.53 4.98 -5.39
C GLY A 372 2.86 6.43 -4.99
N ASN A 373 4.08 6.87 -5.29
CA ASN A 373 4.56 8.23 -5.03
C ASN A 373 4.33 8.70 -3.58
N SER A 374 4.54 7.81 -2.61
CA SER A 374 4.30 8.05 -1.19
C SER A 374 2.90 8.61 -0.89
N SER A 375 1.90 8.15 -1.65
CA SER A 375 0.50 8.53 -1.51
C SER A 375 -0.36 7.31 -1.26
N TYR A 376 -1.42 7.51 -0.49
CA TYR A 376 -2.36 6.51 -0.06
C TYR A 376 -3.78 6.93 -0.43
N LEU A 377 -4.62 5.96 -0.77
CA LEU A 377 -6.06 6.12 -1.00
C LEU A 377 -6.81 5.46 0.16
N LEU A 378 -7.66 6.21 0.82
CA LEU A 378 -8.63 5.70 1.79
C LEU A 378 -10.01 5.68 1.12
N LEU A 379 -10.67 4.53 1.18
CA LEU A 379 -12.08 4.35 0.85
C LEU A 379 -12.83 3.99 2.12
N VAL A 380 -14.03 4.53 2.32
CA VAL A 380 -14.91 4.14 3.44
C VAL A 380 -16.35 4.05 2.94
N GLU A 381 -17.06 3.00 3.36
CA GLU A 381 -18.46 2.81 3.05
C GLU A 381 -19.35 3.74 3.87
N CYS A 382 -20.38 4.26 3.23
CA CYS A 382 -21.35 5.18 3.77
C CYS A 382 -22.77 4.68 3.48
N ILE A 383 -23.73 5.20 4.25
CA ILE A 383 -25.16 4.92 4.06
C ILE A 383 -25.83 6.22 3.62
N GLY A 384 -26.21 6.26 2.35
CA GLY A 384 -26.87 7.40 1.73
C GLY A 384 -28.38 7.37 1.85
N THR A 385 -29.02 8.20 1.02
CA THR A 385 -30.47 8.31 0.92
C THR A 385 -31.10 6.95 0.60
N GLU A 386 -32.24 6.62 1.23
CA GLU A 386 -32.93 5.32 1.10
C GLU A 386 -32.08 4.11 1.53
N ASN A 387 -31.12 4.29 2.45
CA ASN A 387 -30.22 3.25 2.96
C ASN A 387 -29.31 2.62 1.89
N LYS A 388 -29.04 3.32 0.79
CA LYS A 388 -28.14 2.85 -0.26
C LYS A 388 -26.69 2.95 0.19
N ARG A 389 -25.90 1.94 -0.14
CA ARG A 389 -24.46 1.92 0.17
C ARG A 389 -23.66 2.57 -0.96
N TYR A 390 -22.66 3.35 -0.60
CA TYR A 390 -21.70 3.98 -1.52
C TYR A 390 -20.36 4.20 -0.79
N PHE A 391 -19.31 4.52 -1.55
CA PHE A 391 -17.97 4.79 -1.00
C PHE A 391 -17.59 6.26 -1.17
N ARG A 392 -17.13 6.85 -0.06
CA ARG A 392 -16.36 8.10 -0.06
C ARG A 392 -14.87 7.78 -0.18
N SER A 393 -14.08 8.75 -0.63
CA SER A 393 -12.64 8.60 -0.81
C SER A 393 -11.85 9.82 -0.37
N TRP A 394 -10.64 9.54 0.11
CA TRP A 394 -9.64 10.51 0.53
C TRP A 394 -8.25 10.06 0.10
N THR A 395 -7.31 10.99 0.08
CA THR A 395 -5.89 10.70 -0.14
C THR A 395 -5.03 11.24 0.99
N SER A 396 -3.87 10.65 1.21
CA SER A 396 -2.87 11.20 2.14
C SER A 396 -1.47 10.85 1.68
N SER A 397 -0.48 11.64 2.07
CA SER A 397 0.94 11.28 1.94
C SER A 397 1.46 10.42 3.09
N ASN A 398 0.61 10.10 4.07
CA ASN A 398 0.99 9.34 5.26
C ASN A 398 -0.20 8.48 5.74
N LEU A 399 0.04 7.22 6.09
CA LEU A 399 -1.00 6.34 6.65
C LEU A 399 -1.60 6.86 7.97
N ALA A 400 -0.87 7.75 8.66
CA ALA A 400 -1.37 8.46 9.83
C ALA A 400 -2.30 9.64 9.52
N GLY A 401 -2.46 10.02 8.25
CA GLY A 401 -3.12 11.24 7.82
C GLY A 401 -2.21 12.49 7.88
N PRO A 402 -2.77 13.69 7.70
CA PRO A 402 -4.20 13.96 7.49
C PRO A 402 -4.72 13.43 6.15
N TRP A 403 -6.03 13.18 6.07
CA TRP A 403 -6.71 12.66 4.89
C TRP A 403 -7.45 13.78 4.15
N ASP A 404 -7.01 14.08 2.93
CA ASP A 404 -7.59 15.09 2.05
C ASP A 404 -8.72 14.49 1.23
N VAL A 405 -9.86 15.18 1.17
CA VAL A 405 -11.05 14.74 0.43
C VAL A 405 -10.74 14.59 -1.07
N LEU A 406 -11.15 13.45 -1.65
CA LEU A 406 -11.06 13.19 -3.09
C LEU A 406 -12.47 13.22 -3.74
N ALA A 407 -13.26 12.15 -3.56
CA ALA A 407 -14.64 12.05 -4.01
C ALA A 407 -15.48 11.47 -2.87
N ALA A 408 -16.15 12.35 -2.12
CA ALA A 408 -16.65 12.03 -0.78
C ALA A 408 -18.08 12.53 -0.51
N THR A 409 -18.96 12.57 -1.52
CA THR A 409 -20.40 12.87 -1.34
C THR A 409 -21.26 11.83 -2.06
N GLU A 410 -22.54 11.70 -1.69
CA GLU A 410 -23.47 10.78 -2.40
C GLU A 410 -23.68 11.19 -3.87
N GLU A 411 -23.63 12.49 -4.19
CA GLU A 411 -23.77 12.99 -5.57
C GLU A 411 -22.49 12.84 -6.40
N HIS A 412 -21.32 12.84 -5.76
CA HIS A 412 -20.01 12.65 -6.39
C HIS A 412 -19.18 11.62 -5.59
N PRO A 413 -19.62 10.34 -5.56
CA PRO A 413 -18.96 9.31 -4.77
C PRO A 413 -17.71 8.81 -5.49
N PHE A 414 -16.85 8.10 -4.76
CA PHE A 414 -15.82 7.28 -5.40
C PHE A 414 -16.51 6.14 -6.18
N MET A 415 -17.41 5.42 -5.53
CA MET A 415 -18.28 4.41 -6.14
C MET A 415 -19.68 4.48 -5.52
N GLY A 416 -20.73 4.50 -6.33
CA GLY A 416 -22.11 4.50 -5.84
C GLY A 416 -23.13 4.52 -6.98
N GLU A 417 -24.43 4.47 -6.65
CA GLU A 417 -25.51 4.46 -7.66
C GLU A 417 -25.37 5.59 -8.71
N LYS A 418 -24.86 6.75 -8.31
CA LYS A 418 -24.74 7.93 -9.17
C LYS A 418 -23.68 7.82 -10.28
N ASN A 419 -22.69 6.94 -10.13
CA ASN A 419 -21.58 6.85 -11.07
C ASN A 419 -21.27 5.44 -11.58
N VAL A 420 -22.18 4.49 -11.33
CA VAL A 420 -22.10 3.11 -11.84
C VAL A 420 -23.15 2.89 -12.93
N VAL A 421 -22.71 2.42 -14.09
CA VAL A 421 -23.56 1.97 -15.19
C VAL A 421 -23.52 0.44 -15.27
N PHE A 422 -24.67 -0.23 -15.35
CA PHE A 422 -24.71 -1.69 -15.43
C PHE A 422 -24.64 -2.15 -16.89
N GLU A 423 -23.86 -3.19 -17.16
CA GLU A 423 -23.76 -3.84 -18.50
C GLU A 423 -25.07 -4.53 -18.92
N GLY A 424 -25.98 -4.73 -17.96
CA GLY A 424 -27.32 -5.29 -18.15
C GLY A 424 -28.32 -4.59 -17.23
N PRO A 425 -29.45 -5.25 -16.87
CA PRO A 425 -30.40 -4.70 -15.92
C PRO A 425 -29.72 -4.31 -14.60
N GLN A 426 -30.10 -3.16 -14.03
CA GLN A 426 -29.63 -2.77 -12.71
C GLN A 426 -30.20 -3.74 -11.67
N TRP A 427 -29.33 -4.52 -11.03
CA TRP A 427 -29.71 -5.55 -10.07
C TRP A 427 -29.51 -5.12 -8.61
N THR A 428 -28.76 -4.04 -8.37
CA THR A 428 -28.52 -3.44 -7.05
C THR A 428 -28.52 -1.92 -7.14
N ARG A 429 -28.87 -1.26 -6.03
CA ARG A 429 -28.69 0.19 -5.83
C ARG A 429 -27.61 0.51 -4.80
N SER A 430 -27.07 -0.51 -4.15
CA SER A 430 -26.01 -0.43 -3.15
C SER A 430 -24.72 -0.97 -3.74
N ILE A 431 -23.68 -0.14 -3.68
CA ILE A 431 -22.29 -0.56 -3.86
C ILE A 431 -21.69 -0.59 -2.45
N SER A 432 -21.66 -1.77 -1.86
CA SER A 432 -21.25 -2.00 -0.46
C SER A 432 -19.89 -2.72 -0.40
N HIS A 433 -19.43 -3.07 0.81
CA HIS A 433 -18.17 -3.73 1.14
C HIS A 433 -17.58 -4.53 -0.03
N GLY A 434 -16.34 -4.16 -0.39
CA GLY A 434 -15.60 -4.77 -1.47
C GLY A 434 -14.10 -4.53 -1.35
N GLU A 435 -13.38 -4.90 -2.40
CA GLU A 435 -11.95 -4.67 -2.50
C GLU A 435 -11.49 -4.49 -3.95
N VAL A 436 -10.45 -3.66 -4.14
CA VAL A 436 -9.72 -3.56 -5.41
C VAL A 436 -9.00 -4.88 -5.67
N ILE A 437 -9.08 -5.39 -6.90
CA ILE A 437 -8.30 -6.56 -7.33
C ILE A 437 -6.81 -6.19 -7.33
N ARG A 438 -6.08 -6.67 -6.33
CA ARG A 438 -4.64 -6.47 -6.22
C ARG A 438 -3.85 -7.49 -7.03
N THR A 439 -2.83 -7.01 -7.74
CA THR A 439 -1.82 -7.86 -8.43
C THR A 439 -0.45 -7.74 -7.77
N ASP A 440 -0.19 -6.61 -7.11
CA ASP A 440 0.82 -6.51 -6.07
C ASP A 440 0.17 -6.91 -4.74
N VAL A 441 0.55 -8.08 -4.25
CA VAL A 441 -0.20 -8.82 -3.23
C VAL A 441 0.43 -8.75 -1.85
N ASP A 442 1.52 -7.98 -1.71
CA ASP A 442 2.26 -7.89 -0.46
C ASP A 442 1.56 -6.97 0.58
N GLN A 443 2.16 -6.86 1.76
CA GLN A 443 1.64 -6.07 2.88
C GLN A 443 1.55 -4.55 2.62
N ASN A 444 2.11 -4.04 1.52
CA ASN A 444 2.02 -2.63 1.16
C ASN A 444 0.67 -2.27 0.50
N LEU A 445 -0.13 -3.28 0.14
CA LEU A 445 -1.44 -3.16 -0.52
C LEU A 445 -1.41 -2.17 -1.70
N ARG A 446 -0.42 -2.33 -2.56
CA ARG A 446 -0.26 -1.45 -3.70
C ARG A 446 -1.30 -1.75 -4.77
N ILE A 447 -1.87 -0.69 -5.34
CA ILE A 447 -2.79 -0.78 -6.50
C ILE A 447 -2.27 0.07 -7.66
N ASP A 448 -2.64 -0.33 -8.88
CA ASP A 448 -2.64 0.57 -10.03
C ASP A 448 -3.79 1.56 -9.87
N THR A 449 -3.61 2.81 -10.28
CA THR A 449 -4.67 3.84 -10.22
C THR A 449 -5.43 4.00 -11.54
N HIS A 450 -5.06 3.20 -12.54
CA HIS A 450 -5.72 3.12 -13.84
C HIS A 450 -6.52 1.83 -13.98
N GLY A 451 -7.66 1.92 -14.66
CA GLY A 451 -8.53 0.78 -14.95
C GLY A 451 -8.87 -0.05 -13.70
N LEU A 452 -9.11 0.61 -12.56
CA LEU A 452 -9.41 -0.04 -11.30
C LEU A 452 -10.53 -1.06 -11.47
N ARG A 453 -10.35 -2.23 -10.85
CA ARG A 453 -11.38 -3.28 -10.80
C ARG A 453 -11.69 -3.58 -9.35
N TYR A 454 -12.97 -3.51 -8.97
CA TYR A 454 -13.41 -3.59 -7.58
C TYR A 454 -14.49 -4.66 -7.43
N LEU A 455 -14.18 -5.74 -6.72
CA LEU A 455 -15.15 -6.80 -6.41
C LEU A 455 -15.97 -6.33 -5.21
N TYR A 456 -17.29 -6.26 -5.35
CA TYR A 456 -18.16 -5.65 -4.34
C TYR A 456 -19.38 -6.51 -4.07
N GLN A 457 -20.02 -6.28 -2.92
CA GLN A 457 -21.33 -6.86 -2.62
C GLN A 457 -22.48 -5.91 -2.98
N GLY A 458 -23.52 -6.46 -3.58
CA GLY A 458 -24.79 -5.78 -3.85
C GLY A 458 -25.99 -6.65 -3.48
N VAL A 459 -27.17 -6.05 -3.45
CA VAL A 459 -28.42 -6.72 -3.07
C VAL A 459 -29.59 -6.14 -3.86
N ASP A 460 -30.57 -6.98 -4.17
CA ASP A 460 -31.83 -6.54 -4.80
C ASP A 460 -32.52 -5.49 -3.90
N PRO A 461 -32.76 -4.27 -4.42
CA PRO A 461 -33.33 -3.18 -3.63
C PRO A 461 -34.76 -3.43 -3.16
N ASN A 462 -35.44 -4.45 -3.70
CA ASN A 462 -36.84 -4.79 -3.35
C ASN A 462 -36.94 -5.84 -2.25
N VAL A 463 -35.82 -6.45 -1.83
CA VAL A 463 -35.84 -7.48 -0.80
C VAL A 463 -35.88 -6.86 0.60
N THR A 464 -36.92 -7.20 1.35
CA THR A 464 -37.07 -6.80 2.76
C THR A 464 -36.93 -8.02 3.66
N THR A 465 -35.85 -8.10 4.42
CA THR A 465 -35.60 -9.14 5.42
C THR A 465 -34.63 -8.62 6.50
N ASN A 466 -34.31 -9.44 7.50
CA ASN A 466 -33.31 -9.09 8.51
C ASN A 466 -31.94 -8.92 7.86
N TYR A 467 -31.10 -8.00 8.36
CA TYR A 467 -29.82 -7.64 7.71
C TYR A 467 -28.93 -8.86 7.39
N ASN A 468 -28.75 -9.78 8.33
CA ASN A 468 -27.93 -10.99 8.14
C ASN A 468 -28.53 -11.99 7.14
N ASN A 469 -29.80 -11.85 6.78
CA ASN A 469 -30.50 -12.70 5.83
C ASN A 469 -30.63 -12.06 4.43
N LEU A 470 -30.14 -10.84 4.26
CA LEU A 470 -30.17 -10.17 2.97
C LEU A 470 -29.41 -11.00 1.92
N PRO A 471 -29.96 -11.16 0.71
CA PRO A 471 -29.37 -11.98 -0.34
C PRO A 471 -28.22 -11.24 -1.05
N TRP A 472 -27.17 -10.90 -0.31
CA TRP A 472 -25.97 -10.28 -0.85
C TRP A 472 -25.28 -11.19 -1.87
N ARG A 473 -24.85 -10.62 -2.99
CA ARG A 473 -24.14 -11.28 -4.09
C ARG A 473 -22.92 -10.45 -4.45
N LEU A 474 -21.90 -11.10 -5.01
CA LEU A 474 -20.73 -10.39 -5.51
C LEU A 474 -20.83 -10.09 -7.00
N ALA A 475 -20.35 -8.92 -7.39
CA ALA A 475 -20.18 -8.49 -8.78
C ALA A 475 -18.91 -7.65 -8.93
N LEU A 476 -18.52 -7.39 -10.18
CA LEU A 476 -17.31 -6.64 -10.48
C LEU A 476 -17.65 -5.24 -11.01
N LEU A 477 -17.02 -4.22 -10.42
CA LEU A 477 -16.90 -2.90 -11.03
C LEU A 477 -15.61 -2.81 -11.84
N THR A 478 -15.67 -2.16 -12.99
CA THR A 478 -14.50 -1.77 -13.80
C THR A 478 -14.57 -0.26 -14.05
N GLN A 479 -13.50 0.44 -13.69
CA GLN A 479 -13.37 1.88 -13.90
C GLN A 479 -13.36 2.18 -15.40
N VAL A 480 -14.18 3.14 -15.80
CA VAL A 480 -14.20 3.67 -17.16
C VAL A 480 -13.21 4.83 -17.20
N GLU A 481 -12.11 4.66 -17.94
CA GLU A 481 -11.19 5.76 -18.19
C GLU A 481 -11.76 6.70 -19.24
N ASP A 482 -11.70 8.00 -18.99
CA ASP A 482 -11.96 8.99 -20.02
C ASP A 482 -10.80 8.90 -21.04
N VAL A 483 -11.12 8.56 -22.29
CA VAL A 483 -10.16 8.56 -23.39
C VAL A 483 -9.80 10.01 -23.69
N TYR A 484 -8.69 10.51 -23.13
CA TYR A 484 -8.14 11.83 -23.44
C TYR A 484 -7.18 11.80 -24.62
#